data_AF-A0A6G0EGC4-F1
#
_entry.id   AF-A0A6G0EGC4-F1
#
_cell.length_a   1.000
_cell.length_b   1.000
_cell.length_c   1.000
_cell.angle_alpha   90.00
_cell.angle_beta   90.00
_cell.angle_gamma   90.00
#
_symmetry.space_group_name_H-M   'P 1'
#
loop_
_entity.id
_entity.type
_entity.pdbx_description
1 polymer ?
#
loop_
_entity_poly.entity_id
_entity_poly.type
_entity_poly.pdbx_seq_one_letter_code
_entity_poly.pdbx_strand_id
1 'polypeptide(L)'
;MLPLQLIDSFLLNYNIGQALLLVFVLTTVGALPLKSRRVLGINTIVFGLIFLLTPQALAKPHYLFLGIALLIAGPILYATGNR
;
A
#
# COMPACT_ATOMS: atom_id res chain seq x y z
N MET A 1 -15.43 2.35 25.32
CA MET A 1 -14.61 3.52 24.92
C MET A 1 -13.26 3.12 24.28
N LEU A 2 -13.23 1.99 23.56
CA LEU A 2 -12.00 1.46 22.95
C LEU A 2 -11.73 1.89 21.48
N PRO A 3 -12.72 2.26 20.63
CA PRO A 3 -12.42 2.61 19.23
C PRO A 3 -11.66 3.93 19.11
N LEU A 4 -12.09 4.94 19.87
CA LEU A 4 -11.56 6.30 19.77
C LEU A 4 -10.08 6.36 20.19
N GLN A 5 -9.70 5.59 21.22
CA GLN A 5 -8.32 5.53 21.69
C GLN A 5 -7.38 4.81 20.72
N LEU A 6 -7.89 3.83 19.98
CA LEU A 6 -7.16 3.17 18.88
C LEU A 6 -6.92 4.17 17.74
N ILE A 7 -7.94 4.94 17.37
CA ILE A 7 -7.87 5.96 16.32
C ILE A 7 -6.93 7.10 16.74
N ASP A 8 -7.01 7.55 18.00
CA ASP A 8 -6.12 8.59 18.54
C ASP A 8 -4.67 8.11 18.61
N SER A 9 -4.42 6.87 19.04
CA SER A 9 -3.06 6.32 19.06
C SER A 9 -2.48 6.16 17.65
N PHE A 10 -3.33 5.90 16.67
CA PHE A 10 -2.96 5.85 15.26
C PHE A 10 -2.65 7.24 14.69
N LEU A 11 -3.46 8.25 15.03
CA LEU A 11 -3.30 9.62 14.55
C LEU A 11 -2.16 10.37 15.24
N LEU A 12 -1.90 10.12 16.53
CA LEU A 12 -0.92 10.88 17.32
C LEU A 12 0.50 10.28 17.34
N ASN A 13 0.68 8.98 17.09
CA ASN A 13 1.98 8.31 17.26
C ASN A 13 2.39 7.41 16.09
N TYR A 14 1.49 7.13 15.14
CA TYR A 14 1.76 6.15 14.09
C TYR A 14 2.34 6.80 12.84
N ASN A 15 3.34 6.14 12.26
CA ASN A 15 3.91 6.58 10.99
C ASN A 15 2.87 6.27 9.90
N ILE A 16 2.42 7.27 9.14
CA ILE A 16 1.43 7.10 8.05
C ILE A 16 1.88 6.02 7.05
N GLY A 17 3.19 5.82 6.88
CA GLY A 17 3.71 4.71 6.08
C GLY A 17 3.30 3.31 6.57
N GLN A 18 3.23 3.07 7.88
CA GLN A 18 2.77 1.80 8.44
C GLN A 18 1.27 1.59 8.19
N ALA A 19 0.49 2.66 8.33
CA ALA A 19 -0.95 2.66 8.01
C ALA A 19 -1.20 2.23 6.57
N LEU A 20 -0.52 2.90 5.64
CA LEU A 20 -0.62 2.62 4.22
C LEU A 20 -0.15 1.21 3.89
N LEU A 21 0.89 0.71 4.57
CA LEU A 21 1.38 -0.65 4.37
C LEU A 21 0.35 -1.69 4.82
N LEU A 22 -0.29 -1.46 5.97
CA LEU A 22 -1.35 -2.34 6.45
C LEU A 22 -2.53 -2.37 5.48
N VAL A 23 -2.97 -1.22 4.98
CA VAL A 23 -4.04 -1.15 3.96
C VAL A 23 -3.61 -1.84 2.66
N PHE A 24 -2.36 -1.66 2.21
CA PHE A 24 -1.81 -2.37 1.05
C PHE A 24 -1.88 -3.90 1.23
N VAL A 25 -1.47 -4.41 2.38
CA VAL A 25 -1.50 -5.84 2.68
C VAL A 25 -2.94 -6.35 2.70
N LEU A 26 -3.85 -5.66 3.41
CA LEU A 26 -5.25 -6.05 3.49
C LEU A 26 -5.94 -6.03 2.12
N THR A 27 -5.73 -4.98 1.32
CA THR A 27 -6.30 -4.89 -0.04
C THR A 27 -5.72 -5.95 -0.95
N THR A 28 -4.42 -6.24 -0.87
CA THR A 28 -3.78 -7.28 -1.66
C THR A 28 -4.34 -8.66 -1.30
N VAL A 29 -4.42 -8.98 0.00
CA VAL A 29 -5.00 -10.25 0.49
C VAL A 29 -6.48 -10.36 0.11
N GLY A 30 -7.25 -9.28 0.24
CA GLY A 30 -8.64 -9.22 -0.19
C GLY A 30 -8.83 -9.34 -1.71
N ALA A 31 -7.81 -8.97 -2.49
CA ALA A 31 -7.83 -9.09 -3.95
C ALA A 31 -7.37 -10.48 -4.45
N LEU A 32 -6.64 -11.27 -3.65
CA LEU A 32 -6.26 -12.65 -3.97
C LEU A 32 -7.43 -13.55 -4.41
N PRO A 33 -8.60 -13.58 -3.73
CA PRO A 33 -9.71 -14.44 -4.13
C PRO A 33 -10.29 -14.11 -5.52
N LEU A 34 -10.06 -12.90 -6.06
CA LEU A 34 -10.50 -12.55 -7.42
C LEU A 34 -9.69 -13.27 -8.51
N LYS A 35 -8.58 -13.93 -8.16
CA LYS A 35 -7.67 -14.66 -9.08
C LYS A 35 -7.16 -13.85 -10.30
N SER A 36 -7.39 -12.54 -10.32
CA SER A 36 -6.99 -11.68 -11.43
C SER A 36 -5.64 -11.01 -11.15
N ARG A 37 -4.60 -11.49 -11.83
CA ARG A 37 -3.26 -10.88 -11.78
C ARG A 37 -3.27 -9.42 -12.24
N ARG A 38 -4.18 -9.02 -13.13
CA ARG A 38 -4.35 -7.62 -13.53
C ARG A 38 -4.86 -6.74 -12.39
N VAL A 39 -5.81 -7.23 -11.59
CA VAL A 39 -6.32 -6.51 -10.41
C VAL A 39 -5.20 -6.34 -9.37
N LEU A 40 -4.43 -7.39 -9.12
CA LEU A 40 -3.27 -7.33 -8.24
C LEU A 40 -2.20 -6.35 -8.75
N GLY A 41 -1.92 -6.36 -10.06
CA GLY A 41 -1.02 -5.41 -10.70
C GLY A 41 -1.47 -3.96 -10.53
N ILE A 42 -2.76 -3.66 -10.80
CA ILE A 42 -3.34 -2.33 -10.59
C ILE A 42 -3.23 -1.91 -9.12
N ASN A 43 -3.62 -2.79 -8.18
CA ASN A 43 -3.50 -2.51 -6.75
C ASN A 43 -2.06 -2.15 -6.37
N THR A 44 -1.09 -2.92 -6.85
CA THR A 44 0.33 -2.70 -6.60
C THR A 44 0.81 -1.35 -7.17
N ILE A 45 0.41 -1.00 -8.39
CA ILE A 45 0.75 0.30 -9.01
C ILE A 45 0.17 1.46 -8.19
N VAL A 46 -1.12 1.37 -7.81
CA VAL A 46 -1.82 2.40 -7.05
C VAL A 46 -1.13 2.62 -5.70
N PHE A 47 -0.84 1.56 -4.96
CA PHE A 47 -0.12 1.69 -3.69
C PHE A 47 1.33 2.17 -3.86
N GLY A 48 2.00 1.78 -4.95
CA GLY A 48 3.31 2.34 -5.31
C GLY A 48 3.28 3.85 -5.48
N LEU A 49 2.27 4.37 -6.20
CA LEU A 49 2.04 5.81 -6.34
C LEU A 49 1.70 6.48 -5.01
N ILE A 50 0.83 5.88 -4.20
CA ILE A 50 0.47 6.43 -2.89
C ILE A 50 1.71 6.56 -2.00
N PHE A 51 2.55 5.53 -1.93
CA PHE A 51 3.80 5.57 -1.17
C PHE A 51 4.81 6.59 -1.70
N LEU A 52 4.93 6.72 -3.02
CA LEU A 52 5.81 7.70 -3.64
C LEU A 52 5.37 9.15 -3.38
N LEU A 53 4.06 9.40 -3.41
CA LEU A 53 3.47 10.73 -3.22
C LEU A 53 3.28 11.08 -1.74
N THR A 54 3.46 10.12 -0.81
CA THR A 54 3.35 10.39 0.62
C THR A 54 4.50 11.30 1.08
N PRO A 55 4.21 12.46 1.70
CA PRO A 55 5.25 13.37 2.18
C PRO A 55 6.20 12.70 3.17
N GLN A 56 7.51 12.96 3.02
CA GLN A 56 8.55 12.40 3.90
C GLN A 56 8.47 12.93 5.34
N ALA A 57 7.75 14.04 5.55
CA ALA A 57 7.41 14.54 6.88
C ALA A 57 6.42 13.63 7.64
N LEU A 58 5.67 12.79 6.92
CA LEU A 58 4.61 11.94 7.44
C LEU A 58 4.98 10.45 7.45
N ALA A 59 5.92 10.05 6.62
CA ALA A 59 6.40 8.67 6.50
C ALA A 59 7.92 8.62 6.38
N LYS A 60 8.53 7.64 7.05
CA LYS A 60 9.98 7.43 7.00
C LYS A 60 10.45 7.13 5.55
N PRO A 61 11.71 7.48 5.19
CA PRO A 61 12.22 7.34 3.82
C PRO A 61 12.13 5.94 3.20
N HIS A 62 12.15 4.89 4.01
CA HIS A 62 12.01 3.52 3.51
C HIS A 62 10.67 3.23 2.82
N TYR A 63 9.60 3.97 3.16
CA TYR A 63 8.32 3.83 2.48
C TYR A 63 8.33 4.40 1.07
N LEU A 64 9.14 5.42 0.80
CA LEU A 64 9.35 5.92 -0.56
C LEU A 64 10.04 4.88 -1.43
N PHE A 65 11.10 4.24 -0.91
CA PHE A 65 11.79 3.17 -1.63
C PHE A 65 10.89 1.97 -1.89
N LEU A 66 10.02 1.63 -0.93
CA LEU A 66 8.96 0.65 -1.12
C LEU A 66 8.03 1.07 -2.27
N GLY A 67 7.56 2.33 -2.27
CA GLY A 67 6.71 2.87 -3.35
C GLY A 67 7.33 2.74 -4.74
N ILE A 68 8.63 3.06 -4.87
CA ILE A 68 9.38 2.87 -6.12
C ILE A 68 9.43 1.39 -6.51
N ALA A 69 9.74 0.50 -5.57
CA ALA A 69 9.76 -0.94 -5.84
C ALA A 69 8.40 -1.46 -6.31
N LEU A 70 7.30 -1.01 -5.70
CA LEU A 70 5.94 -1.34 -6.14
C LEU A 70 5.63 -0.78 -7.53
N LEU A 71 6.08 0.43 -7.86
CA LEU A 71 5.88 1.03 -9.18
C LEU A 71 6.61 0.27 -10.30
N ILE A 72 7.69 -0.42 -9.97
CA ILE A 72 8.41 -1.29 -10.90
C ILE A 72 7.74 -2.67 -10.97
N ALA A 73 7.37 -3.25 -9.82
CA ALA A 73 6.75 -4.58 -9.76
C ALA A 73 5.32 -4.61 -10.31
N GLY A 74 4.56 -3.55 -10.10
CA GLY A 74 3.15 -3.44 -10.46
C GLY A 74 2.88 -3.59 -11.98
N PRO A 75 3.59 -2.87 -12.86
CA PRO A 75 3.48 -3.06 -14.31
C PRO A 75 3.88 -4.46 -14.77
N ILE A 76 4.88 -5.07 -14.13
CA ILE A 76 5.29 -6.45 -14.43
C ILE A 76 4.16 -7.42 -14.06
N LEU A 77 3.57 -7.27 -12.87
CA LEU A 77 2.41 -8.07 -12.43
C LEU A 77 1.20 -7.87 -13.34
N TYR A 78 0.96 -6.64 -13.80
CA TYR A 78 -0.13 -6.35 -14.73
C TYR A 78 0.10 -6.98 -16.10
N ALA A 79 1.30 -6.82 -16.67
CA ALA A 79 1.65 -7.33 -18.00
C ALA A 79 1.70 -8.87 -18.04
N THR A 80 2.13 -9.51 -16.95
CA THR A 80 2.14 -10.98 -16.81
C THR A 80 0.78 -11.59 -16.45
N GLY A 81 -0.23 -10.74 -16.20
CA GLY A 81 -1.62 -11.14 -16.07
C GLY A 81 -2.26 -11.50 -17.41
N ASN A 82 -1.81 -12.62 -17.99
CA ASN A 82 -2.53 -13.26 -19.08
C ASN A 82 -3.78 -13.95 -18.51
N ARG A 83 -4.92 -13.74 -19.19
CA ARG A 83 -6.31 -14.03 -18.77
C ARG A 83 -6.48 -15.20 -17.80
#